data_AF-A0AAD5JFI3-F1
#
_entry.id   AF-A0AAD5JFI3-F1
#
_cell.length_a   1.000
_cell.length_b   1.000
_cell.length_c   1.000
_cell.angle_alpha   90.00
_cell.angle_beta   90.00
_cell.angle_gamma   90.00
#
_symmetry.space_group_name_H-M   'P 1'
#
loop_
_entity.id
_entity.type
_entity.pdbx_description
1 polymer ?
#
loop_
_entity_poly.entity_id
_entity_poly.type
_entity_poly.pdbx_seq_one_letter_code
_entity_poly.pdbx_strand_id
1 'polypeptide(L)' 'MTKAKMSVEGGVLEKESVSTSDKIDYGVVSVHHVGILCENLERSLEFYQNILGLEINEARPHDKLPYRGAWLWGF' A
#
# COMPACT_ATOMS: atom_id res chain seq x y z
N MET A 1 18.81 44.45 -34.65
CA MET A 1 18.13 43.26 -34.11
C MET A 1 19.09 42.57 -33.15
N THR A 2 18.84 42.66 -31.85
CA THR A 2 19.73 42.13 -30.81
C THR A 2 18.97 41.05 -30.06
N LYS A 3 19.41 39.80 -30.20
CA LYS A 3 18.77 38.60 -29.64
C LYS A 3 19.05 38.54 -28.14
N ALA A 4 18.04 38.78 -27.31
CA ALA A 4 18.12 38.53 -25.88
C ALA A 4 18.09 37.02 -25.62
N LYS A 5 19.14 36.49 -24.99
CA LYS A 5 19.12 35.16 -24.37
C LYS A 5 18.64 35.35 -22.93
N MET A 6 17.43 34.90 -22.63
CA MET A 6 16.97 34.74 -21.25
C MET A 6 17.56 33.46 -20.68
N SER A 7 18.34 33.60 -19.62
CA SER A 7 18.69 32.53 -18.70
C SER A 7 18.28 33.04 -17.32
N VAL A 8 17.22 32.48 -16.75
CA VAL A 8 16.92 32.66 -15.33
C VAL A 8 16.77 31.28 -14.73
N GLU A 9 17.70 30.99 -13.84
CA GLU A 9 17.84 29.71 -13.15
C GLU A 9 16.58 29.44 -12.34
N GLY A 10 16.05 28.23 -12.47
CA GLY A 10 14.91 27.77 -11.68
C GLY A 10 15.28 27.77 -10.22
N GLY A 11 14.69 28.69 -9.45
CA GLY A 11 14.75 28.67 -7.99
C GLY A 11 14.05 27.42 -7.48
N VAL A 12 14.85 26.38 -7.21
CA VAL A 12 14.42 25.24 -6.42
C VAL A 12 14.18 25.78 -5.01
N LEU A 13 12.92 25.84 -4.60
CA LEU A 13 12.54 26.04 -3.21
C LEU A 13 13.08 24.84 -2.42
N GLU A 14 14.20 25.06 -1.72
CA GLU A 14 14.72 24.10 -0.75
C GLU A 14 13.64 23.90 0.32
N LYS A 15 13.07 22.69 0.32
CA LYS A 15 12.22 22.24 1.42
C LYS A 15 13.16 22.01 2.60
N GLU A 16 13.29 23.00 3.47
CA GLU A 16 13.97 22.86 4.76
C GLU A 16 13.36 21.67 5.50
N SER A 17 14.10 20.56 5.56
CA SER A 17 13.76 19.43 6.39
C SER A 17 14.09 19.80 7.82
N VAL A 18 13.07 20.04 8.64
CA VAL A 18 13.18 20.17 10.10
C VAL A 18 13.99 18.99 10.64
N SER A 19 15.19 19.30 11.14
CA SER A 19 16.09 18.35 11.78
C SER A 19 15.83 18.33 13.29
N THR A 20 14.80 17.62 13.71
CA THR A 20 14.72 17.08 15.08
C THR A 20 15.11 15.62 15.03
N SER A 21 16.40 15.37 15.25
CA SER A 21 16.98 14.02 15.29
C SER A 21 16.68 13.35 16.63
N ASP A 22 15.44 12.89 16.80
CA ASP A 22 15.26 11.63 17.51
C ASP A 22 15.65 10.55 16.50
N LYS A 23 16.78 9.86 16.75
CA LYS A 23 17.29 8.81 15.86
C LYS A 23 16.35 7.60 15.91
N ILE A 24 15.25 7.66 15.17
CA ILE A 24 14.39 6.51 14.95
C ILE A 24 15.03 5.71 13.81
N ASP A 25 15.72 4.63 14.17
CA ASP A 25 16.41 3.71 13.25
C ASP A 25 15.46 2.73 12.54
N TYR A 26 14.16 3.00 12.60
CA TYR A 26 13.12 2.18 11.99
C TYR A 26 12.00 3.07 11.46
N GLY A 27 11.48 2.72 10.29
CA GLY A 27 10.41 3.44 9.62
C GLY A 27 9.34 2.50 9.13
N VAL A 28 8.13 3.03 8.94
CA VAL A 28 7.04 2.29 8.30
C VAL A 28 7.29 2.24 6.80
N VAL A 29 7.39 1.04 6.24
CA VAL A 29 7.60 0.83 4.79
C VAL A 29 6.27 0.77 4.06
N SER A 30 5.37 -0.12 4.50
CA SER A 30 4.05 -0.31 3.88
C SER A 30 3.11 -1.11 4.80
N VAL A 31 1.82 -1.10 4.45
CA VAL A 31 0.83 -2.02 5.02
C VAL A 31 0.99 -3.38 4.33
N HIS A 32 1.29 -4.42 5.10
CA HIS A 32 1.53 -5.76 4.56
C HIS A 32 0.24 -6.50 4.18
N HIS A 33 -0.83 -6.35 4.97
CA HIS A 33 -2.17 -6.89 4.67
C HIS A 33 -3.22 -6.22 5.56
N VAL A 34 -4.49 -6.45 5.24
CA VAL A 34 -5.64 -6.05 6.07
C VAL A 34 -6.52 -7.29 6.30
N GLY A 35 -6.90 -7.53 7.56
CA GLY A 35 -7.85 -8.58 7.93
C GLY A 35 -9.20 -7.99 8.33
N ILE A 36 -10.29 -8.53 7.78
CA ILE A 36 -11.66 -8.01 8.00
C ILE A 36 -12.58 -9.19 8.33
N LEU A 37 -13.49 -9.00 9.28
CA LEU A 37 -14.59 -9.92 9.53
C LEU A 37 -15.77 -9.56 8.62
N CYS A 38 -16.35 -10.56 7.97
CA CYS A 38 -17.50 -10.39 7.10
C CYS A 38 -18.67 -11.24 7.60
N GLU A 39 -19.88 -10.80 7.28
CA GLU A 39 -21.11 -11.53 7.63
C GLU A 39 -21.22 -12.86 6.85
N ASN A 40 -20.78 -12.87 5.59
CA ASN A 40 -20.85 -14.04 4.70
C ASN A 40 -19.58 -14.16 3.85
N LEU A 41 -18.85 -15.26 4.03
CA LEU A 41 -17.57 -15.49 3.36
C LEU A 41 -17.73 -15.73 1.86
N GLU A 42 -18.69 -16.58 1.47
CA GLU A 42 -18.94 -16.95 0.08
C GLU A 42 -19.32 -15.72 -0.77
N ARG A 43 -20.26 -14.91 -0.28
CA ARG A 43 -20.68 -13.67 -0.94
C ARG A 43 -19.53 -12.66 -1.05
N SER A 44 -18.70 -12.57 -0.01
CA SER A 44 -17.54 -11.69 -0.03
C SER A 44 -16.50 -12.19 -1.05
N LEU A 45 -16.26 -13.50 -1.11
CA LEU A 45 -15.36 -14.13 -2.07
C LEU A 45 -15.82 -13.99 -3.52
N GLU A 46 -17.13 -14.06 -3.79
CA GLU A 46 -17.67 -13.77 -5.12
C GLU A 46 -17.35 -12.34 -5.55
N PHE A 47 -17.50 -11.37 -4.66
CA PHE A 47 -17.12 -9.99 -4.95
C PHE A 47 -15.60 -9.86 -5.20
N TYR A 48 -14.77 -10.40 -4.31
CA TYR A 48 -13.32 -10.26 -4.44
C TYR A 48 -12.75 -11.02 -5.66
N GLN A 49 -13.22 -12.22 -5.95
CA GLN A 49 -12.72 -13.02 -7.08
C GLN A 49 -13.36 -12.59 -8.41
N ASN A 50 -14.69 -12.46 -8.47
CA ASN A 50 -15.39 -12.34 -9.75
C ASN A 50 -15.60 -10.89 -10.19
N ILE A 51 -15.65 -9.94 -9.23
CA ILE A 51 -15.80 -8.52 -9.55
C ILE A 51 -14.44 -7.82 -9.53
N LEU A 52 -13.60 -8.09 -8.52
CA LEU A 52 -12.28 -7.47 -8.42
C LEU A 52 -11.13 -8.29 -9.03
N GLY A 53 -11.35 -9.57 -9.36
CA GLY A 53 -10.32 -10.40 -10.00
C GLY A 53 -9.20 -10.87 -9.06
N LEU A 54 -9.40 -10.81 -7.73
CA LEU A 54 -8.39 -11.23 -6.76
C LEU A 54 -8.32 -12.75 -6.65
N GLU A 55 -7.11 -13.30 -6.55
CA GLU A 55 -6.88 -14.74 -6.46
C GLU A 55 -6.78 -15.20 -5.00
N ILE A 56 -7.25 -16.42 -4.72
CA ILE A 56 -7.09 -17.05 -3.40
C ILE A 56 -5.63 -17.46 -3.18
N ASN A 57 -5.16 -17.19 -1.98
CA ASN A 57 -3.87 -17.62 -1.47
C ASN A 57 -4.03 -18.90 -0.62
N GLU A 58 -3.56 -20.01 -1.18
CA GLU A 58 -3.56 -21.35 -0.55
C GLU A 58 -2.59 -21.48 0.63
N ALA A 59 -1.73 -20.49 0.88
CA ALA A 59 -0.82 -20.50 2.02
C ALA A 59 -1.55 -20.28 3.36
N ARG A 60 -2.85 -19.96 3.35
CA ARG A 60 -3.65 -19.84 4.57
C ARG A 60 -3.68 -21.20 5.29
N PRO A 61 -3.14 -21.30 6.51
CA PRO A 61 -3.14 -22.57 7.24
C PRO A 61 -4.57 -22.90 7.70
N HIS A 62 -5.09 -24.03 7.22
CA HIS A 62 -6.46 -24.47 7.51
C HIS A 62 -6.61 -24.98 8.96
N ASP A 63 -5.56 -25.60 9.51
CA ASP A 63 -5.63 -26.26 10.83
C ASP A 63 -5.28 -25.36 12.02
N LYS A 64 -4.84 -24.12 11.77
CA LYS A 64 -4.34 -23.21 12.81
C LYS A 64 -5.33 -22.12 13.21
N LEU A 65 -6.46 -22.02 12.53
CA LEU A 65 -7.45 -20.96 12.75
C LEU A 65 -8.80 -21.58 13.13
N PRO A 66 -9.43 -21.16 14.24
CA PRO A 66 -10.70 -21.73 14.71
C PRO A 66 -11.92 -21.19 13.92
N TYR A 67 -11.71 -20.66 12.71
CA TYR A 67 -12.75 -20.07 11.88
C TYR A 67 -12.44 -20.16 10.38
N ARG A 68 -13.51 -20.21 9.59
CA ARG A 68 -13.44 -20.18 8.12
C ARG A 68 -13.00 -18.80 7.63
N GLY A 69 -12.35 -18.76 6.46
CA GLY A 69 -11.85 -17.54 5.84
C GLY A 69 -11.02 -17.85 4.61
N ALA A 70 -10.53 -16.80 3.96
CA ALA A 70 -9.60 -16.91 2.84
C ALA A 70 -8.54 -15.83 2.96
N TRP A 71 -7.33 -16.12 2.47
CA TRP A 71 -6.36 -15.09 2.16
C TRP A 71 -6.45 -14.83 0.66
N LEU A 72 -6.32 -13.57 0.28
CA LEU A 72 -6.29 -13.14 -1.10
C LEU A 72 -4.90 -12.59 -1.39
N TRP A 73 -4.37 -12.85 -2.57
CA TRP A 73 -3.15 -12.19 -3.01
C TRP A 73 -3.41 -10.70 -3.22
N GLY A 74 -2.55 -9.87 -2.66
CA GLY A 74 -2.49 -8.44 -2.96
C GLY A 74 -1.55 -8.17 -4.15
N PHE A 75 -1.49 -6.90 -4.58
CA PHE A 75 -0.52 -6.41 -5.55
C PHE A 75 0.85 -6.17 -4.90
#